data_AF-A0A2V7KC38-F1
#
_entry.id   AF-A0A2V7KC38-F1
#
_cell.length_a   1.000
_cell.length_b   1.000
_cell.length_c   1.000
_cell.angle_alpha   90.00
_cell.angle_beta   90.00
_cell.angle_gamma   90.00
#
_symmetry.space_group_name_H-M   'P 1'
#
loop_
_entity.id
_entity.type
_entity.pdbx_description
1 polymer ?
#
loop_
_entity_poly.entity_id
_entity_poly.type
_entity_poly.pdbx_seq_one_letter_code
_entity_poly.pdbx_strand_id
1 'polypeptide(L)'
;MLGFEFRGAPPLRDGLRIVDSSRSTFDETWTQPWGEVSRIRDHHNELKVSVAETGPPDRKFTVAIRAFNDGVAFRYEFPAQASLADFEITDELTEFAMADNARAWWIASNRPRLDRSEQLWSEGPVSTLDSVQTPLTMETRTGKTFVVIHEANLLDYARMNIRGPRMDNRTLHADLAPYADGVKVRGHTPFVTPWRTIQIADKVTELSPSVIGLNLNPPSVIP
;
A
#
# COMPACT_ATOMS: atom_id res chain seq x y z
N MET A 1 8.06 6.78 -6.56
CA MET A 1 8.82 7.26 -5.40
C MET A 1 8.40 6.46 -4.17
N LEU A 2 9.27 6.37 -3.15
CA LEU A 2 8.99 5.78 -1.84
C LEU A 2 9.58 6.72 -0.77
N GLY A 3 8.90 6.93 0.35
CA GLY A 3 9.38 7.84 1.41
C GLY A 3 8.27 8.50 2.22
N PHE A 4 8.65 9.43 3.09
CA PHE A 4 7.74 10.08 4.03
C PHE A 4 8.11 11.55 4.27
N GLU A 5 7.09 12.36 4.56
CA GLU A 5 7.23 13.69 5.14
C GLU A 5 6.74 13.68 6.58
N PHE A 6 7.40 14.45 7.43
CA PHE A 6 7.12 14.51 8.86
C PHE A 6 6.87 15.94 9.32
N ARG A 7 6.00 16.12 10.32
CA ARG A 7 5.89 17.40 11.01
C ARG A 7 7.14 17.63 11.86
N GLY A 8 7.79 18.76 11.66
CA GLY A 8 8.93 19.18 12.48
C GLY A 8 10.24 18.43 12.24
N ALA A 9 10.34 17.60 11.20
CA ALA A 9 11.56 16.90 10.82
C ALA A 9 11.76 16.89 9.29
N PRO A 10 13.01 16.77 8.79
CA PRO A 10 13.26 16.66 7.35
C PRO A 10 12.54 15.45 6.72
N PRO A 11 12.14 15.54 5.44
CA PRO A 11 11.60 14.39 4.71
C PRO A 11 12.57 13.21 4.70
N LEU A 12 12.05 11.98 4.69
CA LEU A 12 12.81 10.75 4.49
C LEU A 12 12.52 10.24 3.08
N ARG A 13 13.30 10.69 2.10
CA ARG A 13 13.07 10.39 0.68
C ARG A 13 14.35 10.38 -0.18
N ASP A 14 15.22 11.37 0.03
CA ASP A 14 16.43 11.59 -0.77
C ASP A 14 17.67 11.10 -0.01
N GLY A 15 18.78 10.89 -0.72
CA GLY A 15 20.06 10.54 -0.09
C GLY A 15 20.00 9.20 0.66
N LEU A 16 19.25 8.23 0.15
CA LEU A 16 19.17 6.89 0.72
C LEU A 16 20.16 5.96 0.02
N ARG A 17 20.82 5.10 0.80
CA ARG A 17 21.61 3.97 0.29
C ARG A 17 21.09 2.67 0.87
N ILE A 18 21.13 1.61 0.07
CA ILE A 18 20.89 0.25 0.57
C ILE A 18 22.05 -0.12 1.48
N VAL A 19 21.73 -0.56 2.71
CA VAL A 19 22.71 -0.99 3.70
C VAL A 19 22.65 -2.49 3.97
N ASP A 20 21.51 -3.13 3.71
CA ASP A 20 21.35 -4.57 3.83
C ASP A 20 20.19 -5.08 2.95
N SER A 21 20.20 -6.37 2.64
CA SER A 21 19.06 -7.05 2.02
C SER A 21 19.00 -8.53 2.40
N SER A 22 17.80 -9.05 2.68
CA SER A 22 17.58 -10.46 2.98
C SER A 22 16.45 -11.04 2.14
N ARG A 23 16.53 -12.34 1.82
CA ARG A 23 15.50 -13.07 1.08
C ARG A 23 15.03 -14.28 1.88
N SER A 24 13.76 -14.60 1.76
CA SER A 24 13.15 -15.81 2.32
C SER A 24 11.98 -16.27 1.44
N THR A 25 11.51 -17.49 1.69
CA THR A 25 10.30 -18.05 1.08
C THR A 25 9.44 -18.59 2.20
N PHE A 26 8.13 -18.46 2.07
CA PHE A 26 7.13 -18.98 3.00
C PHE A 26 6.11 -19.80 2.22
N ASP A 27 5.75 -20.97 2.73
CA ASP A 27 4.76 -21.88 2.11
C ASP A 27 4.02 -22.66 3.19
N GLU A 28 2.88 -22.14 3.64
CA GLU A 28 2.04 -22.79 4.64
C GLU A 28 0.57 -22.79 4.22
N THR A 29 -0.24 -23.60 4.89
CA THR A 29 -1.70 -23.62 4.70
C THR A 29 -2.40 -23.47 6.03
N TRP A 30 -3.36 -22.57 6.11
CA TRP A 30 -4.17 -22.31 7.29
C TRP A 30 -5.67 -22.42 6.97
N THR A 31 -6.48 -22.61 8.01
CA THR A 31 -7.93 -22.84 7.87
C THR A 31 -8.69 -21.65 8.42
N GLN A 32 -9.65 -21.12 7.66
CA GLN A 32 -10.53 -20.07 8.13
C GLN A 32 -11.62 -20.65 9.04
N PRO A 33 -12.00 -19.97 10.15
CA PRO A 33 -13.16 -20.37 10.94
C PRO A 33 -14.47 -20.15 10.16
N TRP A 34 -14.50 -19.14 9.29
CA TRP A 34 -15.57 -18.81 8.36
C TRP A 34 -14.96 -17.99 7.20
N GLY A 35 -15.56 -18.04 6.02
CA GLY A 35 -15.08 -17.30 4.85
C GLY A 35 -15.36 -18.02 3.53
N GLU A 36 -15.02 -17.36 2.43
CA GLU A 36 -15.24 -17.80 1.06
C GLU A 36 -14.32 -18.96 0.62
N VAL A 37 -13.20 -19.15 1.31
CA VAL A 37 -12.23 -20.25 1.08
C VAL A 37 -11.88 -20.90 2.41
N SER A 38 -12.18 -22.19 2.59
CA SER A 38 -11.96 -22.87 3.88
C SER A 38 -10.48 -23.09 4.22
N ARG A 39 -9.65 -23.45 3.24
CA ARG A 39 -8.20 -23.68 3.40
C ARG A 39 -7.43 -22.74 2.49
N ILE A 40 -6.64 -21.86 3.07
CA ILE A 40 -5.86 -20.85 2.36
C ILE A 40 -4.39 -21.25 2.41
N ARG A 41 -3.75 -21.28 1.24
CA ARG A 41 -2.30 -21.42 1.12
C ARG A 41 -1.68 -20.02 1.10
N ASP A 42 -0.73 -19.78 1.99
CA ASP A 42 0.16 -18.62 1.93
C ASP A 42 1.49 -19.09 1.34
N HIS A 43 1.71 -18.77 0.07
CA HIS A 43 2.94 -19.09 -0.63
C HIS A 43 3.50 -17.83 -1.28
N HIS A 44 4.61 -17.33 -0.77
CA HIS A 44 5.26 -16.13 -1.28
C HIS A 44 6.78 -16.17 -1.12
N ASN A 45 7.46 -15.38 -1.95
CA ASN A 45 8.85 -15.01 -1.74
C ASN A 45 8.90 -13.63 -1.08
N GLU A 46 9.74 -13.46 -0.06
CA GLU A 46 9.94 -12.20 0.64
C GLU A 46 11.34 -11.63 0.34
N LEU A 47 11.41 -10.33 0.10
CA LEU A 47 12.62 -9.53 0.03
C LEU A 47 12.49 -8.38 1.04
N LYS A 48 13.44 -8.26 1.95
CA LYS A 48 13.61 -7.07 2.78
C LYS A 48 14.81 -6.29 2.31
N VAL A 49 14.64 -4.99 2.10
CA VAL A 49 15.72 -4.07 1.71
C VAL A 49 15.81 -2.98 2.78
N SER A 50 16.89 -2.99 3.55
CA SER A 50 17.15 -1.96 4.55
C SER A 50 17.94 -0.83 3.92
N VAL A 51 17.50 0.40 4.17
CA VAL A 51 18.13 1.62 3.67
C VAL A 51 18.47 2.56 4.82
N ALA A 52 19.47 3.40 4.62
CA ALA A 52 19.87 4.45 5.54
C ALA A 52 20.11 5.75 4.78
N GLU A 53 19.85 6.89 5.43
CA GLU A 53 20.28 8.20 4.93
C GLU A 53 21.83 8.25 4.84
N THR A 54 22.35 8.93 3.82
CA THR A 54 23.80 9.10 3.62
C THR A 54 24.38 10.24 4.44
N GLY A 55 23.53 11.04 5.09
CA GLY A 55 23.90 12.14 5.97
C GLY A 55 22.96 12.23 7.17
N PRO A 56 23.19 13.18 8.10
CA PRO A 56 22.32 13.39 9.23
C PRO A 56 20.86 13.62 8.80
N PRO A 57 19.87 13.07 9.52
CA PRO A 57 19.99 12.40 10.82
C PRO A 57 20.34 10.89 10.80
N ASP A 58 20.76 10.30 9.67
CA ASP A 58 21.09 8.86 9.53
C ASP A 58 19.92 7.95 9.94
N ARG A 59 18.69 8.32 9.54
CA ARG A 59 17.52 7.46 9.77
C ARG A 59 17.58 6.24 8.87
N LYS A 60 17.02 5.15 9.39
CA LYS A 60 16.97 3.83 8.76
C LYS A 60 15.54 3.34 8.70
N PHE A 61 15.21 2.65 7.61
CA PHE A 61 13.97 1.89 7.50
C PHE A 61 14.18 0.73 6.54
N THR A 62 13.26 -0.22 6.56
CA THR A 62 13.25 -1.37 5.67
C THR A 62 12.00 -1.35 4.81
N VAL A 63 12.14 -1.67 3.53
CA VAL A 63 11.00 -1.99 2.67
C VAL A 63 10.91 -3.52 2.61
N ALA A 64 9.84 -4.08 3.20
CA ALA A 64 9.54 -5.51 3.11
C ALA A 64 8.59 -5.72 1.94
N ILE A 65 8.91 -6.65 1.04
CA ILE A 65 8.19 -6.94 -0.20
C ILE A 65 7.89 -8.43 -0.24
N ARG A 66 6.63 -8.80 -0.47
CA ARG A 66 6.17 -10.17 -0.70
C ARG A 66 5.63 -10.30 -2.12
N ALA A 67 6.10 -11.32 -2.84
CA ALA A 67 5.63 -11.65 -4.17
C ALA A 67 4.88 -12.99 -4.12
N PHE A 68 3.59 -12.93 -4.50
CA PHE A 68 2.68 -14.05 -4.67
C PHE A 68 2.52 -14.35 -6.16
N ASN A 69 1.83 -15.44 -6.50
CA ASN A 69 1.51 -15.74 -7.90
C ASN A 69 0.51 -14.73 -8.51
N ASP A 70 -0.34 -14.13 -7.67
CA ASP A 70 -1.47 -13.27 -8.02
C ASP A 70 -1.26 -11.80 -7.60
N GLY A 71 -0.05 -11.42 -7.19
CA GLY A 71 0.26 -10.03 -6.87
C GLY A 71 1.52 -9.81 -6.05
N VAL A 72 1.77 -8.54 -5.74
CA VAL A 72 2.87 -8.08 -4.89
C VAL A 72 2.31 -7.25 -3.74
N ALA A 73 2.90 -7.37 -2.57
CA ALA A 73 2.63 -6.51 -1.44
C ALA A 73 3.93 -5.94 -0.89
N PHE A 74 3.90 -4.70 -0.41
CA PHE A 74 5.04 -4.13 0.29
C PHE A 74 4.62 -3.24 1.46
N ARG A 75 5.49 -3.10 2.45
CA ARG A 75 5.32 -2.18 3.59
C ARG A 75 6.65 -1.61 4.04
N TYR A 76 6.59 -0.56 4.83
CA TYR A 76 7.76 0.03 5.47
C TYR A 76 7.85 -0.45 6.93
N GLU A 77 9.06 -0.79 7.36
CA GLU A 77 9.37 -1.19 8.74
C GLU A 77 10.40 -0.20 9.29
N PHE A 78 10.00 0.59 10.28
CA PHE A 78 10.86 1.53 10.99
C PHE A 78 11.40 0.86 12.26
N PRO A 79 12.70 0.51 12.31
CA PRO A 79 13.28 -0.06 13.52
C PRO A 79 13.39 1.01 14.62
N ALA A 80 13.44 0.54 15.88
CA ALA A 80 13.80 1.39 17.01
C ALA A 80 15.17 2.06 16.76
N GLN A 81 15.23 3.38 16.86
CA GLN A 81 16.44 4.15 16.59
C GLN A 81 16.40 5.53 17.25
N ALA A 82 17.57 6.04 17.66
CA ALA A 82 17.67 7.34 18.32
C ALA A 82 17.28 8.52 17.41
N SER A 83 17.48 8.39 16.08
CA SER A 83 17.20 9.43 15.09
C SER A 83 15.72 9.55 14.69
N LEU A 84 14.86 8.63 15.16
CA LEU A 84 13.43 8.59 14.86
C LEU A 84 12.69 7.74 15.92
N ALA A 85 12.52 8.28 17.12
CA ALA A 85 11.73 7.65 18.17
C ALA A 85 10.23 7.92 17.93
N ASP A 86 9.75 9.09 18.35
CA ASP A 86 8.39 9.59 18.05
C ASP A 86 8.37 10.40 16.76
N PHE A 87 7.27 10.29 16.01
CA PHE A 87 7.10 11.02 14.77
C PHE A 87 5.63 11.28 14.43
N GLU A 88 5.40 12.32 13.64
CA GLU A 88 4.11 12.64 13.05
C GLU A 88 4.26 12.69 11.53
N ILE A 89 3.69 11.72 10.81
CA ILE A 89 3.71 11.68 9.33
C ILE A 89 2.71 12.70 8.79
N THR A 90 3.17 13.58 7.91
CA THR A 90 2.33 14.53 7.17
C THR A 90 2.05 14.07 5.75
N ASP A 91 2.93 13.27 5.14
CA ASP A 91 2.67 12.61 3.87
C ASP A 91 3.40 11.27 3.72
N GLU A 92 2.78 10.32 3.03
CA GLU A 92 3.42 9.09 2.55
C GLU A 92 3.66 9.23 1.05
N LEU A 93 4.92 9.20 0.63
CA LEU A 93 5.37 9.50 -0.73
C LEU A 93 5.31 8.29 -1.67
N THR A 94 4.59 7.23 -1.28
CA THR A 94 4.43 6.01 -2.07
C THR A 94 3.71 6.33 -3.38
N GLU A 95 4.26 5.86 -4.50
CA GLU A 95 3.67 6.01 -5.83
C GLU A 95 3.46 4.67 -6.54
N PHE A 96 2.43 4.64 -7.39
CA PHE A 96 2.17 3.57 -8.34
C PHE A 96 2.20 4.19 -9.75
N ALA A 97 3.36 4.10 -10.40
CA ALA A 97 3.59 4.67 -11.72
C ALA A 97 3.11 3.71 -12.82
N MET A 98 1.97 4.03 -13.45
CA MET A 98 1.35 3.13 -14.43
C MET A 98 1.99 3.27 -15.82
N ALA A 99 2.45 2.14 -16.37
CA ALA A 99 3.05 2.09 -17.71
C ALA A 99 2.03 2.22 -18.85
N ASP A 100 0.76 1.92 -18.58
CA ASP A 100 -0.37 2.03 -19.50
C ASP A 100 -1.37 3.07 -18.99
N ASN A 101 -2.12 3.70 -19.91
CA ASN A 101 -3.27 4.52 -19.52
C ASN A 101 -4.51 3.64 -19.38
N ALA A 102 -4.46 2.73 -18.41
CA ALA A 102 -5.45 1.68 -18.20
C ALA A 102 -6.86 2.27 -17.97
N ARG A 103 -7.89 1.52 -18.35
CA ARG A 103 -9.27 1.80 -17.96
C ARG A 103 -9.41 1.46 -16.48
N ALA A 104 -9.92 2.39 -15.68
CA ALA A 104 -10.11 2.23 -14.25
C ALA A 104 -11.59 2.27 -13.90
N TRP A 105 -11.95 1.56 -12.84
CA TRP A 105 -13.23 1.67 -12.15
C TRP A 105 -12.96 2.11 -10.72
N TRP A 106 -13.64 3.15 -10.23
CA TRP A 106 -13.44 3.66 -8.87
C TRP A 106 -14.67 4.32 -8.26
N ILE A 107 -14.60 4.56 -6.96
CA ILE A 107 -15.45 5.51 -6.24
C ILE A 107 -14.60 6.68 -5.72
N ALA A 108 -15.20 7.87 -5.60
CA ALA A 108 -14.47 9.08 -5.21
C ALA A 108 -14.17 9.11 -3.70
N SER A 109 -12.99 9.62 -3.32
CA SER A 109 -12.61 9.80 -1.91
C SER A 109 -12.88 11.20 -1.35
N ASN A 110 -13.08 12.21 -2.20
CA ASN A 110 -13.15 13.63 -1.83
C ASN A 110 -14.59 14.19 -1.70
N ARG A 111 -15.57 13.36 -1.32
CA ARG A 111 -16.99 13.77 -1.25
C ARG A 111 -17.41 14.18 0.19
N PRO A 112 -17.97 15.40 0.41
CA PRO A 112 -18.24 15.93 1.75
C PRO A 112 -19.32 15.24 2.61
N ARG A 113 -20.25 14.47 2.01
CA ARG A 113 -21.32 13.59 2.59
C ARG A 113 -22.32 13.26 1.45
N LEU A 114 -23.03 12.13 1.37
CA LEU A 114 -23.32 11.02 2.28
C LEU A 114 -22.64 9.72 1.84
N ASP A 115 -22.58 8.77 2.76
CA ASP A 115 -22.22 7.35 2.62
C ASP A 115 -20.76 6.88 2.43
N ARG A 116 -19.73 7.71 2.60
CA ARG A 116 -18.29 7.32 2.60
C ARG A 116 -17.90 6.48 1.37
N SER A 117 -18.20 5.18 1.37
CA SER A 117 -17.91 4.20 0.32
C SER A 117 -19.15 3.70 -0.47
N GLU A 118 -20.38 4.16 -0.19
CA GLU A 118 -21.61 3.63 -0.84
C GLU A 118 -21.98 4.38 -2.13
N GLN A 119 -21.02 4.50 -3.04
CA GLN A 119 -21.20 5.25 -4.29
C GLN A 119 -21.35 4.32 -5.50
N LEU A 120 -21.98 4.81 -6.56
CA LEU A 120 -21.87 4.19 -7.87
C LEU A 120 -20.44 4.30 -8.39
N TRP A 121 -19.97 3.23 -9.02
CA TRP A 121 -18.66 3.19 -9.64
C TRP A 121 -18.63 4.14 -10.85
N SER A 122 -17.59 4.95 -10.90
CA SER A 122 -17.19 5.73 -12.06
C SER A 122 -16.17 4.96 -12.88
N GLU A 123 -16.01 5.37 -14.13
CA GLU A 123 -15.09 4.74 -15.06
C GLU A 123 -14.42 5.79 -15.96
N GLY A 124 -13.17 5.52 -16.32
CA GLY A 124 -12.34 6.38 -17.14
C GLY A 124 -10.89 5.95 -17.11
N PRO A 125 -10.01 6.56 -17.92
CA PRO A 125 -8.61 6.21 -17.94
C PRO A 125 -7.89 6.68 -16.66
N VAL A 126 -6.86 5.95 -16.23
CA VAL A 126 -6.02 6.27 -15.07
C VAL A 126 -5.54 7.73 -15.06
N SER A 127 -5.21 8.29 -16.23
CA SER A 127 -4.76 9.68 -16.34
C SER A 127 -5.80 10.70 -15.87
N THR A 128 -7.09 10.36 -15.88
CA THR A 128 -8.18 11.28 -15.48
C THR A 128 -8.49 11.22 -13.99
N LEU A 129 -7.90 10.27 -13.25
CA LEU A 129 -8.19 10.09 -11.83
C LEU A 129 -7.80 11.35 -11.05
N ASP A 130 -8.64 11.70 -10.09
CA ASP A 130 -8.44 12.81 -9.16
C ASP A 130 -8.17 12.28 -7.75
N SER A 131 -9.21 11.83 -7.06
CA SER A 131 -9.13 11.40 -5.66
C SER A 131 -10.07 10.22 -5.49
N VAL A 132 -9.52 9.03 -5.30
CA VAL A 132 -10.27 7.78 -5.37
C VAL A 132 -9.98 6.86 -4.19
N GLN A 133 -10.95 6.04 -3.82
CA GLN A 133 -10.76 5.06 -2.75
C GLN A 133 -10.16 3.77 -3.31
N THR A 134 -9.57 2.98 -2.42
CA THR A 134 -9.19 1.60 -2.71
C THR A 134 -10.27 0.62 -2.19
N PRO A 135 -10.47 -0.56 -2.82
CA PRO A 135 -9.70 -1.10 -3.96
C PRO A 135 -9.92 -0.33 -5.28
N LEU A 136 -8.81 0.01 -5.97
CA LEU A 136 -8.83 0.62 -7.29
C LEU A 136 -8.57 -0.45 -8.34
N THR A 137 -9.58 -0.80 -9.12
CA THR A 137 -9.50 -1.84 -10.16
C THR A 137 -9.25 -1.23 -11.53
N MET A 138 -8.34 -1.82 -12.29
CA MET A 138 -7.90 -1.33 -13.58
C MET A 138 -7.75 -2.49 -14.58
N GLU A 139 -7.97 -2.20 -15.85
CA GLU A 139 -7.73 -3.08 -17.00
C GLU A 139 -6.83 -2.34 -17.99
N THR A 140 -5.69 -2.94 -18.33
CA THR A 140 -4.82 -2.38 -19.37
C THR A 140 -5.56 -2.29 -20.70
N ARG A 141 -5.24 -1.32 -21.55
CA ARG A 141 -5.91 -1.12 -22.85
C ARG A 141 -5.79 -2.31 -23.81
N THR A 142 -4.89 -3.25 -23.53
CA THR A 142 -4.77 -4.51 -24.27
C THR A 142 -5.86 -5.53 -23.92
N GLY A 143 -6.57 -5.34 -22.80
CA GLY A 143 -7.56 -6.26 -22.25
C GLY A 143 -6.98 -7.54 -21.65
N LYS A 144 -5.64 -7.61 -21.45
CA LYS A 144 -4.94 -8.83 -21.02
C LYS A 144 -4.48 -8.84 -19.57
N THR A 145 -4.49 -7.70 -18.90
CA THR A 145 -3.97 -7.59 -17.55
C THR A 145 -4.89 -6.70 -16.74
N PHE A 146 -5.32 -7.24 -15.61
CA PHE A 146 -6.13 -6.58 -14.61
C PHE A 146 -5.27 -6.31 -13.39
N VAL A 147 -5.43 -5.14 -12.79
CA VAL A 147 -4.66 -4.70 -11.63
C VAL A 147 -5.60 -4.16 -10.58
N VAL A 148 -5.40 -4.54 -9.31
CA VAL A 148 -6.11 -3.95 -8.17
C VAL A 148 -5.11 -3.41 -7.17
N ILE A 149 -5.19 -2.11 -6.89
CA ILE A 149 -4.39 -1.47 -5.83
C ILE A 149 -5.25 -1.37 -4.58
N HIS A 150 -4.77 -1.92 -3.47
CA HIS A 150 -5.42 -1.84 -2.15
C HIS A 150 -4.41 -1.85 -1.00
N GLU A 151 -4.88 -2.09 0.22
CA GLU A 151 -4.06 -2.25 1.40
C GLU A 151 -4.52 -3.44 2.27
N ALA A 152 -3.65 -3.92 3.16
CA ALA A 152 -3.96 -4.97 4.14
C ALA A 152 -3.25 -4.71 5.48
N ASN A 153 -3.80 -5.25 6.57
CA ASN A 153 -3.33 -5.02 7.94
C ASN A 153 -3.30 -3.52 8.32
N LEU A 154 -4.43 -2.82 8.10
CA LEU A 154 -4.60 -1.41 8.47
C LEU A 154 -4.83 -1.29 10.00
N LEU A 155 -3.74 -1.24 10.76
CA LEU A 155 -3.72 -1.10 12.22
C LEU A 155 -2.92 0.14 12.60
N ASP A 156 -3.47 0.97 13.50
CA ASP A 156 -2.83 2.20 14.02
C ASP A 156 -2.22 3.12 12.93
N TYR A 157 -2.85 3.15 11.77
CA TYR A 157 -2.42 3.91 10.60
C TYR A 157 -3.62 4.53 9.88
N ALA A 158 -3.40 5.58 9.11
CA ALA A 158 -4.46 6.22 8.32
C ALA A 158 -4.77 5.44 7.04
N ARG A 159 -6.07 5.27 6.74
CA ARG A 159 -6.55 4.65 5.49
C ARG A 159 -5.90 5.34 4.28
N MET A 160 -5.48 4.55 3.31
CA MET A 160 -4.95 5.02 2.03
C MET A 160 -6.07 5.20 0.99
N ASN A 161 -6.24 6.44 0.53
CA ASN A 161 -6.84 6.74 -0.76
C ASN A 161 -5.74 6.85 -1.84
N ILE A 162 -6.14 7.00 -3.09
CA ILE A 162 -5.25 7.29 -4.20
C ILE A 162 -5.56 8.68 -4.73
N ARG A 163 -4.53 9.52 -4.77
CA ARG A 163 -4.53 10.80 -5.50
C ARG A 163 -4.00 10.55 -6.91
N GLY A 164 -4.85 10.79 -7.89
CA GLY A 164 -4.53 10.66 -9.31
C GLY A 164 -3.90 11.92 -9.91
N PRO A 165 -3.45 11.82 -11.18
CA PRO A 165 -2.59 12.81 -11.80
C PRO A 165 -3.33 13.92 -12.54
N ARG A 166 -4.68 13.91 -12.60
CA ARG A 166 -5.50 14.98 -13.22
C ARG A 166 -5.03 15.41 -14.63
N MET A 167 -4.71 14.44 -15.49
CA MET A 167 -4.22 14.58 -16.87
C MET A 167 -2.74 14.93 -17.04
N ASP A 168 -1.98 15.11 -15.96
CA ASP A 168 -0.55 15.47 -16.07
C ASP A 168 0.33 14.28 -16.47
N ASN A 169 0.04 13.11 -15.91
CA ASN A 169 0.80 11.88 -16.15
C ASN A 169 -0.05 10.62 -15.82
N ARG A 170 0.59 9.52 -15.43
CA ARG A 170 -0.05 8.23 -15.06
C ARG A 170 0.45 7.70 -13.71
N THR A 171 0.99 8.58 -12.90
CA THR A 171 1.52 8.27 -11.58
C THR A 171 0.43 8.51 -10.55
N LEU A 172 0.09 7.46 -9.82
CA LEU A 172 -0.84 7.50 -8.70
C LEU A 172 -0.05 7.67 -7.42
N HIS A 173 -0.56 8.47 -6.50
CA HIS A 173 0.10 8.74 -5.21
C HIS A 173 -0.77 8.20 -4.08
N ALA A 174 -0.14 7.61 -3.07
CA ALA A 174 -0.82 7.33 -1.80
C ALA A 174 -1.30 8.67 -1.20
N ASP A 175 -2.53 8.68 -0.68
CA ASP A 175 -3.10 9.85 -0.03
C ASP A 175 -3.84 9.42 1.24
N LEU A 176 -3.15 9.53 2.38
CA LEU A 176 -3.71 9.09 3.66
C LEU A 176 -4.70 10.12 4.21
N ALA A 177 -5.78 9.63 4.80
CA ALA A 177 -6.77 10.46 5.48
C ALA A 177 -6.15 11.17 6.70
N PRO A 178 -6.22 12.51 6.80
CA PRO A 178 -5.61 13.24 7.91
C PRO A 178 -6.51 13.28 9.16
N TYR A 179 -5.88 13.46 10.32
CA TYR A 179 -6.50 14.00 11.52
C TYR A 179 -6.95 15.46 11.30
N ALA A 180 -7.76 15.98 12.22
CA ALA A 180 -8.28 17.34 12.16
C ALA A 180 -7.18 18.42 12.13
N ASP A 181 -6.02 18.14 12.73
CA ASP A 181 -4.87 19.05 12.73
C ASP A 181 -3.94 18.84 11.52
N GLY A 182 -4.30 17.99 10.56
CA GLY A 182 -3.58 17.75 9.31
C GLY A 182 -2.48 16.68 9.38
N VAL A 183 -2.10 16.18 10.57
CA VAL A 183 -1.23 14.99 10.67
C VAL A 183 -1.95 13.81 10.06
N LYS A 184 -1.25 12.94 9.33
CA LYS A 184 -1.83 11.70 8.80
C LYS A 184 -1.65 10.54 9.76
N VAL A 185 -0.47 10.39 10.37
CA VAL A 185 -0.20 9.30 11.33
C VAL A 185 0.69 9.81 12.46
N ARG A 186 0.40 9.41 13.70
CA ARG A 186 1.31 9.59 14.85
C ARG A 186 1.85 8.22 15.24
N GLY A 187 3.16 8.10 15.39
CA GLY A 187 3.80 6.81 15.65
C GLY A 187 5.04 6.92 16.52
N HIS A 188 5.47 5.75 17.01
CA HIS A 188 6.70 5.55 17.79
C HIS A 188 7.42 4.31 17.27
N THR A 189 8.75 4.34 17.12
CA THR A 189 9.50 3.16 16.66
C THR A 189 9.72 2.13 17.78
N PRO A 190 9.62 0.82 17.51
CA PRO A 190 9.44 0.19 16.20
C PRO A 190 8.02 0.34 15.65
N PHE A 191 7.92 0.55 14.34
CA PHE A 191 6.65 0.84 13.66
C PHE A 191 6.59 0.16 12.28
N VAL A 192 5.40 -0.25 11.84
CA VAL A 192 5.19 -0.77 10.48
C VAL A 192 4.00 -0.09 9.83
N THR A 193 4.10 0.20 8.54
CA THR A 193 2.91 0.61 7.78
C THR A 193 2.04 -0.60 7.48
N PRO A 194 0.75 -0.39 7.16
CA PRO A 194 -0.04 -1.39 6.47
C PRO A 194 0.64 -1.81 5.17
N TRP A 195 0.28 -2.99 4.67
CA TRP A 195 0.72 -3.45 3.37
C TRP A 195 0.03 -2.63 2.28
N ARG A 196 0.79 -2.22 1.27
CA ARG A 196 0.28 -1.77 -0.03
C ARG A 196 0.24 -2.97 -0.94
N THR A 197 -0.93 -3.29 -1.48
CA THR A 197 -1.14 -4.48 -2.30
C THR A 197 -1.40 -4.11 -3.75
N ILE A 198 -0.84 -4.89 -4.65
CA ILE A 198 -1.02 -4.79 -6.10
C ILE A 198 -1.35 -6.20 -6.59
N GLN A 199 -2.64 -6.52 -6.70
CA GLN A 199 -3.10 -7.77 -7.33
C GLN A 199 -2.95 -7.64 -8.84
N ILE A 200 -2.54 -8.72 -9.50
CA ILE A 200 -2.33 -8.75 -10.94
C ILE A 200 -2.88 -10.07 -11.48
N ALA A 201 -3.69 -10.01 -12.54
CA ALA A 201 -4.28 -11.19 -13.15
C ALA A 201 -4.42 -11.03 -14.67
N ASP A 202 -4.45 -12.14 -15.40
CA ASP A 202 -4.66 -12.14 -16.85
C ASP A 202 -6.16 -12.11 -17.21
N LYS A 203 -7.02 -12.54 -16.29
CA LYS A 203 -8.48 -12.48 -16.42
C LYS A 203 -9.11 -11.82 -15.20
N VAL A 204 -10.18 -11.06 -15.43
CA VAL A 204 -10.95 -10.42 -14.34
C VAL A 204 -11.46 -11.43 -13.30
N THR A 205 -11.80 -12.65 -13.73
CA THR A 205 -12.28 -13.73 -12.85
C THR A 205 -11.20 -14.27 -11.91
N GLU A 206 -9.92 -14.03 -12.19
CA GLU A 206 -8.80 -14.47 -11.36
C GLU A 206 -8.48 -13.47 -10.24
N LEU A 207 -9.11 -12.27 -10.25
CA LEU A 207 -9.04 -11.33 -9.13
C LEU A 207 -9.84 -11.79 -7.90
N SER A 208 -10.73 -12.78 -8.06
CA SER A 208 -11.64 -13.25 -7.01
C SER A 208 -11.78 -14.78 -6.97
N PRO A 209 -11.73 -15.41 -5.79
CA PRO A 209 -11.41 -14.80 -4.50
C PRO A 209 -9.92 -14.49 -4.42
N SER A 210 -9.56 -13.27 -4.01
CA SER A 210 -8.17 -12.96 -3.65
C SER A 210 -7.96 -13.26 -2.17
N VAL A 211 -6.95 -14.09 -1.87
CA VAL A 211 -6.52 -14.37 -0.49
C VAL A 211 -5.29 -13.57 -0.05
N ILE A 212 -4.67 -12.76 -0.93
CA ILE A 212 -3.50 -11.91 -0.58
C ILE A 212 -3.79 -11.06 0.67
N GLY A 213 -4.96 -10.41 0.72
CA GLY A 213 -5.33 -9.58 1.88
C GLY A 213 -5.35 -10.38 3.19
N LEU A 214 -5.85 -11.62 3.16
CA LEU A 214 -5.90 -12.50 4.32
C LEU A 214 -4.49 -12.96 4.74
N ASN A 215 -3.65 -13.39 3.78
CA ASN A 215 -2.27 -13.83 4.02
C ASN A 215 -1.34 -12.71 4.55
N LEU A 216 -1.74 -11.45 4.40
CA LEU A 216 -0.97 -10.30 4.88
C LEU A 216 -1.38 -9.81 6.29
N ASN A 217 -2.44 -10.38 6.86
CA ASN A 217 -2.86 -10.09 8.24
C ASN A 217 -2.26 -11.12 9.22
N PRO A 218 -2.05 -10.73 10.49
CA PRO A 218 -1.65 -11.68 11.51
C PRO A 218 -2.74 -12.75 11.76
N PRO A 219 -2.38 -13.93 12.30
CA PRO A 219 -3.36 -14.92 12.74
C PRO A 219 -4.38 -14.35 13.75
N SER A 220 -5.54 -15.01 13.87
CA SER A 220 -6.57 -14.64 14.84
C SER A 220 -5.99 -14.56 16.26
N VAL A 221 -6.29 -13.46 16.96
CA VAL A 221 -5.99 -13.28 18.38
C VAL A 221 -7.19 -13.58 19.29
N ILE A 222 -8.32 -13.97 18.69
CA ILE A 222 -9.53 -14.39 19.41
C ILE A 222 -9.51 -15.94 19.46
N PRO A 223 -9.64 -16.53 20.67
CA PRO A 223 -9.74 -17.98 20.87
C PRO A 223 -10.96 -18.63 20.20
#